data_AF-A0A7C5XXD5-F1
#
_entry.id   AF-A0A7C5XXD5-F1
#
_cell.length_a   1.000
_cell.length_b   1.000
_cell.length_c   1.000
_cell.angle_alpha   90.00
_cell.angle_beta   90.00
_cell.angle_gamma   90.00
#
_symmetry.space_group_name_H-M   'P 1'
#
loop_
_entity.id
_entity.type
_entity.pdbx_description
1 polymer ?
#
loop_
_entity_poly.entity_id
_entity_poly.type
_entity_poly.pdbx_seq_one_letter_code
_entity_poly.pdbx_strand_id
1 'polypeptide(L)'
;VLPIMLYYIIIVMGSNRRDGRRDGGANILLLIIGAQIASFMGRLLVMWLSRQREYYADAFSAYATSNPKNLMSGLAKISYGMPLRRTDVNPALSAFYISDPSPSEKQAMVEIVNAISSGDENHLRDAIKKEKMHGKLELFMTHPLTAKRLDSLNRIRKEMGG
;
A
#
# COMPACT_ATOMS: atom_id res chain seq x y z
N VAL A 1 -18.32 6.77 4.93
CA VAL A 1 -19.55 6.00 4.63
C VAL A 1 -19.88 4.98 5.73
N LEU A 2 -19.01 4.00 6.01
CA LEU A 2 -19.20 3.00 7.10
C LEU A 2 -19.64 3.55 8.49
N PRO A 3 -18.99 4.59 9.07
CA PRO A 3 -19.41 5.12 10.37
C PRO A 3 -20.77 5.83 10.33
N ILE A 4 -21.12 6.43 9.19
CA ILE A 4 -22.42 7.08 8.99
C ILE A 4 -23.51 6.01 8.88
N MET A 5 -23.26 4.92 8.16
CA MET A 5 -24.21 3.80 8.07
C MET A 5 -24.46 3.14 9.42
N LEU A 6 -23.41 2.92 10.23
CA LEU A 6 -23.55 2.38 11.58
C LEU A 6 -24.28 3.33 12.54
N TYR A 7 -24.04 4.63 12.43
CA TYR A 7 -24.82 5.66 13.13
C TYR A 7 -26.31 5.62 12.76
N TYR A 8 -26.63 5.50 11.47
CA TYR A 8 -28.02 5.36 11.01
C TYR A 8 -28.67 4.06 11.48
N ILE A 9 -27.94 2.94 11.50
CA ILE A 9 -28.43 1.66 12.05
C ILE A 9 -28.77 1.80 13.53
N ILE A 10 -27.96 2.50 14.32
CA ILE A 10 -28.24 2.74 15.74
C ILE A 10 -29.48 3.62 15.92
N ILE A 11 -29.63 4.68 15.12
CA ILE A 11 -30.80 5.56 15.19
C ILE A 11 -32.07 4.80 14.82
N VAL A 12 -32.04 4.02 13.75
CA VAL A 12 -33.20 3.25 13.25
C VAL A 12 -33.55 2.10 14.20
N MET A 13 -32.54 1.42 14.77
CA MET A 13 -32.77 0.29 15.68
C MET A 13 -33.07 0.74 17.12
N GLY A 14 -32.63 1.94 17.51
CA GLY A 14 -32.93 2.58 18.78
C GLY A 14 -34.28 3.31 18.81
N SER A 15 -34.76 3.82 17.67
CA SER A 15 -36.05 4.54 17.58
C SER A 15 -37.27 3.63 17.74
N ASN A 16 -37.14 2.33 17.45
CA ASN A 16 -38.21 1.34 17.60
C ASN A 16 -38.44 0.82 19.03
N ARG A 17 -37.70 1.31 20.04
CA ARG A 17 -37.84 0.87 21.45
C ARG A 17 -38.32 1.98 22.38
N ARG A 18 -39.27 2.81 21.91
CA ARG A 18 -40.05 3.70 22.78
C ARG A 18 -41.09 2.89 23.55
N ASP A 19 -40.67 2.10 24.52
CA ASP A 19 -41.56 1.80 25.63
C ASP A 19 -40.78 1.64 26.93
N GLY A 20 -41.32 2.26 27.97
CA GLY A 20 -40.56 2.88 29.05
C GLY A 20 -39.70 1.93 29.90
N ARG A 21 -38.51 2.41 30.28
CA ARG A 21 -37.94 2.33 31.65
C ARG A 21 -36.57 3.02 31.70
N ARG A 22 -36.27 3.56 32.88
CA ARG A 22 -35.12 4.42 33.26
C ARG A 22 -33.71 3.86 32.97
N ASP A 23 -33.59 2.64 32.42
CA ASP A 23 -32.34 1.95 32.11
C ASP A 23 -31.91 2.03 30.63
N GLY A 24 -32.67 2.74 29.78
CA GLY A 24 -32.43 2.80 28.32
C GLY A 24 -31.13 3.50 27.88
N GLY A 25 -30.58 4.40 28.69
CA GLY A 25 -29.37 5.16 28.35
C GLY A 25 -28.10 4.31 28.29
N ALA A 26 -27.95 3.34 29.20
CA ALA A 26 -26.80 2.44 29.23
C ALA A 26 -26.80 1.48 28.02
N ASN A 27 -27.97 1.01 27.61
CA ASN A 27 -28.13 0.14 26.45
C ASN A 27 -27.80 0.85 25.12
N ILE A 28 -28.16 2.13 25.00
CA ILE A 28 -27.80 2.95 23.82
C ILE A 28 -26.29 3.21 23.79
N LEU A 29 -25.67 3.50 24.93
CA LEU A 29 -24.22 3.74 24.99
C LEU A 29 -23.42 2.48 24.58
N LEU A 30 -23.83 1.30 25.04
CA LEU A 30 -23.23 0.01 24.64
C LEU A 30 -23.36 -0.23 23.12
N LEU A 31 -24.50 0.11 22.52
CA LEU A 31 -24.69 -0.01 21.07
C LEU A 31 -23.78 0.93 20.28
N ILE A 32 -23.61 2.18 20.72
CA ILE A 32 -22.70 3.15 20.09
C ILE A 32 -21.25 2.68 20.17
N ILE A 33 -20.81 2.21 21.34
CA ILE A 33 -19.45 1.69 21.53
C ILE A 33 -19.24 0.45 20.64
N GLY A 34 -20.21 -0.48 20.62
CA GLY A 34 -20.16 -1.67 19.77
C GLY A 34 -20.06 -1.33 18.28
N ALA A 35 -20.82 -0.35 17.81
CA ALA A 35 -20.77 0.11 16.43
C ALA A 35 -19.45 0.81 16.06
N GLN A 36 -18.85 1.55 17.00
CA GLN A 36 -17.56 2.18 16.79
C GLN A 36 -16.45 1.13 16.68
N ILE A 37 -16.48 0.09 17.54
CA ILE A 37 -15.55 -1.04 17.46
C ILE A 37 -15.74 -1.80 16.15
N ALA A 38 -16.98 -2.10 15.75
CA ALA A 38 -17.27 -2.76 14.48
C ALA A 38 -16.78 -1.93 13.28
N SER A 39 -16.98 -0.62 13.29
CA SER A 39 -16.45 0.30 12.25
C SER A 39 -14.93 0.27 12.18
N PHE A 40 -14.27 0.27 13.33
CA PHE A 40 -12.81 0.21 13.41
C PHE A 40 -12.28 -1.12 12.87
N MET A 41 -12.87 -2.24 13.28
CA MET A 41 -12.53 -3.58 12.75
C MET A 41 -12.78 -3.68 11.24
N GLY A 42 -13.89 -3.13 10.74
CA GLY A 42 -14.18 -3.09 9.31
C GLY A 42 -13.11 -2.32 8.52
N ARG A 43 -12.63 -1.19 9.04
CA ARG A 43 -11.52 -0.44 8.40
C ARG A 43 -10.22 -1.25 8.35
N LEU A 44 -9.88 -1.94 9.44
CA LEU A 44 -8.71 -2.82 9.49
C LEU A 44 -8.82 -3.95 8.47
N LEU A 45 -10.00 -4.56 8.35
CA LEU A 45 -10.26 -5.64 7.41
C LEU A 45 -10.16 -5.17 5.95
N VAL A 46 -10.72 -4.00 5.62
CA VAL A 46 -10.59 -3.41 4.28
C VAL A 46 -9.14 -3.11 3.94
N MET A 47 -8.36 -2.54 4.88
CA MET A 47 -6.93 -2.31 4.66
C MET A 47 -6.16 -3.62 4.46
N TRP A 48 -6.50 -4.67 5.21
CA TRP A 48 -5.90 -5.98 5.02
C TRP A 48 -6.26 -6.61 3.66
N LEU A 49 -7.53 -6.57 3.26
CA LEU A 49 -7.99 -7.06 1.95
C LEU A 49 -7.32 -6.30 0.79
N SER A 50 -7.16 -4.98 0.91
CA SER A 50 -6.45 -4.17 -0.08
C SER A 50 -5.02 -4.67 -0.28
N ARG A 51 -4.30 -4.97 0.81
CA ARG A 51 -2.94 -5.54 0.73
C ARG A 51 -2.92 -6.91 0.08
N GLN A 52 -3.86 -7.80 0.41
CA GLN A 52 -3.95 -9.12 -0.21
C GLN A 52 -4.23 -9.03 -1.71
N ARG A 53 -5.13 -8.14 -2.12
CA ARG A 53 -5.43 -7.90 -3.54
C ARG A 53 -4.19 -7.47 -4.31
N GLU A 54 -3.36 -6.61 -3.71
CA GLU A 54 -2.12 -6.13 -4.34
C GLU A 54 -1.14 -7.28 -4.62
N TYR A 55 -0.93 -8.19 -3.65
CA TYR A 55 -0.08 -9.36 -3.84
C TYR A 55 -0.60 -10.30 -4.94
N TYR A 56 -1.92 -10.48 -5.01
CA TYR A 56 -2.54 -11.26 -6.08
C TYR A 56 -2.37 -10.60 -7.45
N ALA A 57 -2.53 -9.28 -7.55
CA ALA A 57 -2.32 -8.55 -8.79
C ALA A 57 -0.87 -8.62 -9.28
N ASP A 58 0.10 -8.50 -8.37
CA ASP A 58 1.52 -8.63 -8.67
C ASP A 58 1.85 -10.05 -9.16
N ALA A 59 1.36 -11.07 -8.44
CA ALA A 59 1.58 -12.46 -8.82
C ALA A 59 0.95 -12.78 -10.18
N PHE A 60 -0.32 -12.40 -10.38
CA PHE A 60 -1.02 -12.59 -11.64
C PHE A 60 -0.28 -11.92 -12.80
N SER A 61 0.19 -10.67 -12.62
CA SER A 61 0.94 -9.94 -13.64
C SER A 61 2.27 -10.59 -13.99
N ALA A 62 2.96 -11.16 -13.00
CA ALA A 62 4.19 -11.90 -13.19
C ALA A 62 3.98 -13.17 -14.04
N TYR A 63 2.95 -13.96 -13.72
CA TYR A 63 2.60 -15.16 -14.48
C TYR A 63 2.08 -14.84 -15.88
N ALA A 64 1.19 -13.85 -16.02
CA ALA A 64 0.62 -13.45 -17.30
C ALA A 64 1.67 -12.95 -18.29
N THR A 65 2.69 -12.22 -17.81
CA THR A 65 3.75 -11.66 -18.66
C THR A 65 4.92 -12.64 -18.85
N SER A 66 5.00 -13.71 -18.05
CA SER A 66 6.15 -14.64 -18.00
C SER A 66 7.52 -13.96 -17.88
N ASN A 67 7.55 -12.71 -17.41
CA ASN A 67 8.75 -11.89 -17.29
C ASN A 67 8.74 -11.07 -15.98
N PRO A 68 8.99 -11.73 -14.85
CA PRO A 68 8.97 -11.10 -13.53
C PRO A 68 10.11 -10.08 -13.36
N LYS A 69 11.22 -10.24 -14.08
CA LYS A 69 12.39 -9.34 -13.98
C LYS A 69 12.05 -7.93 -14.50
N ASN A 70 11.38 -7.84 -15.64
CA ASN A 70 10.95 -6.55 -16.19
C ASN A 70 9.89 -5.88 -15.28
N LEU A 71 8.98 -6.67 -14.70
CA LEU A 71 7.98 -6.18 -13.77
C LEU A 71 8.62 -5.58 -12.50
N MET A 72 9.59 -6.29 -11.90
CA MET A 72 10.35 -5.77 -10.75
C MET A 72 11.10 -4.48 -11.07
N SER A 73 11.75 -4.40 -12.24
CA SER A 73 12.45 -3.19 -12.68
C SER A 73 11.48 -2.01 -12.88
N GLY A 74 10.31 -2.26 -13.49
CA GLY A 74 9.27 -1.26 -13.67
C GLY A 74 8.71 -0.76 -12.33
N LEU A 75 8.38 -1.67 -11.42
CA LEU A 75 7.88 -1.32 -10.09
C LEU A 75 8.91 -0.52 -9.29
N ALA A 76 10.18 -0.92 -9.32
CA ALA A 76 11.26 -0.18 -8.68
C ALA A 76 11.41 1.24 -9.26
N LYS A 77 11.31 1.40 -10.59
CA LYS A 77 11.35 2.71 -11.26
C LYS A 77 10.14 3.58 -10.95
N ILE A 78 8.99 3.03 -10.58
CA ILE A 78 7.82 3.83 -10.19
C ILE A 78 7.92 4.20 -8.71
N SER A 79 8.22 3.23 -7.84
CA SER A 79 8.24 3.43 -6.39
C SER A 79 9.42 4.24 -5.89
N TYR A 80 10.60 4.02 -6.47
CA TYR A 80 11.78 4.82 -6.16
C TYR A 80 11.98 5.94 -7.18
N GLY A 81 11.31 5.88 -8.34
CA GLY A 81 11.37 6.87 -9.40
C GLY A 81 12.38 6.51 -10.50
N MET A 82 12.26 7.17 -11.66
CA MET A 82 13.19 6.98 -12.77
C MET A 82 14.53 7.66 -12.46
N PRO A 83 15.67 6.97 -12.60
CA PRO A 83 16.89 7.68 -12.94
C PRO A 83 16.65 8.31 -14.30
N LEU A 84 16.28 9.58 -14.32
CA LEU A 84 16.29 10.35 -15.55
C LEU A 84 17.73 10.25 -16.05
N ARG A 85 17.92 9.48 -17.12
CA ARG A 85 19.11 9.64 -17.95
C ARG A 85 19.18 11.16 -18.18
N ARG A 86 20.38 11.74 -18.07
CA ARG A 86 20.63 13.12 -18.51
C ARG A 86 20.41 13.16 -20.03
N THR A 87 19.18 12.98 -20.45
CA THR A 87 18.69 13.32 -21.77
C THR A 87 18.19 14.74 -21.61
N ASP A 88 18.59 15.58 -22.55
CA ASP A 88 18.15 16.96 -22.68
C ASP A 88 16.62 16.99 -22.80
N VAL A 89 15.96 16.97 -21.65
CA VAL A 89 14.50 16.90 -21.58
C VAL A 89 13.98 18.27 -21.93
N ASN A 90 13.20 18.33 -23.01
CA ASN A 90 12.55 19.56 -23.43
C ASN A 90 11.71 20.11 -22.25
N PRO A 91 11.99 21.33 -21.77
CA PRO A 91 11.24 21.93 -20.66
C PRO A 91 9.73 21.95 -20.88
N ALA A 92 9.27 21.94 -22.15
CA ALA A 92 7.86 21.87 -22.51
C ALA A 92 7.17 20.56 -22.06
N LEU A 93 7.92 19.47 -21.86
CA LEU A 93 7.38 18.19 -21.40
C LEU A 93 7.26 18.10 -19.87
N SER A 94 7.80 19.06 -19.12
CA SER A 94 7.72 19.10 -17.65
C SER A 94 6.27 19.13 -17.13
N ALA A 95 5.35 19.72 -17.90
CA ALA A 95 3.92 19.74 -17.59
C ALA A 95 3.26 18.34 -17.61
N PHE A 96 3.88 17.36 -18.26
CA PHE A 96 3.42 15.97 -18.28
C PHE A 96 4.09 15.09 -17.22
N TYR A 97 4.99 15.65 -16.40
CA TYR A 97 5.69 14.87 -15.38
C TYR A 97 4.80 14.72 -14.15
N ILE A 98 4.65 13.48 -13.69
CA ILE A 98 3.89 13.17 -12.46
C ILE A 98 4.65 13.70 -11.23
N SER A 99 5.98 13.72 -11.28
CA SER A 99 6.86 14.27 -10.25
C SER A 99 8.24 14.56 -10.83
N ASP A 100 8.85 15.72 -10.54
CA ASP A 100 10.26 15.98 -10.84
C ASP A 100 11.11 15.77 -9.57
N PRO A 101 11.90 14.69 -9.49
CA PRO A 101 12.73 14.44 -8.32
C PRO A 101 13.90 15.43 -8.27
N SER A 102 14.37 15.75 -7.08
CA SER A 102 15.55 16.59 -6.89
C SER A 102 16.83 15.90 -7.43
N PRO A 103 17.90 16.65 -7.77
CA PRO A 103 19.14 16.07 -8.28
C PRO A 103 19.79 15.03 -7.35
N SER A 104 19.61 15.17 -6.03
CA SER A 104 20.07 14.23 -5.00
C SER A 104 19.22 12.95 -4.97
N GLU A 105 17.90 13.06 -5.15
CA GLU A 105 17.01 11.91 -5.28
C GLU A 105 17.34 11.10 -6.52
N LYS A 106 17.55 11.76 -7.68
CA LYS A 106 17.93 11.09 -8.94
C LYS A 106 19.15 10.17 -8.77
N GLN A 107 20.15 10.56 -7.98
CA GLN A 107 21.36 9.76 -7.74
C GLN A 107 21.09 8.52 -6.88
N ALA A 108 20.36 8.67 -5.77
CA ALA A 108 19.96 7.54 -4.92
C ALA A 108 19.11 6.52 -5.70
N MET A 109 18.32 7.00 -6.66
CA MET A 109 17.45 6.19 -7.49
C MET A 109 18.21 5.39 -8.57
N VAL A 110 19.21 6.01 -9.22
CA VAL A 110 20.15 5.33 -10.13
C VAL A 110 20.82 4.17 -9.41
N GLU A 111 21.28 4.41 -8.19
CA GLU A 111 22.00 3.42 -7.37
C GLU A 111 21.11 2.22 -7.01
N ILE A 112 19.87 2.48 -6.57
CA ILE A 112 18.90 1.42 -6.25
C ILE A 112 18.55 0.59 -7.50
N VAL A 113 18.31 1.24 -8.65
CA VAL A 113 18.00 0.54 -9.90
C VAL A 113 19.19 -0.29 -10.39
N ASN A 114 20.41 0.24 -10.26
CA ASN A 114 21.62 -0.50 -10.62
C ASN A 114 21.84 -1.70 -9.70
N ALA A 115 21.60 -1.58 -8.39
CA ALA A 115 21.66 -2.69 -7.43
C ALA A 115 20.64 -3.80 -7.75
N ILE A 116 19.43 -3.41 -8.17
CA ILE A 116 18.38 -4.36 -8.61
C ILE A 116 18.78 -5.08 -9.91
N SER A 117 19.47 -4.39 -10.82
CA SER A 117 19.92 -4.96 -12.09
C SER A 117 21.17 -5.84 -11.95
N SER A 118 22.08 -5.49 -11.03
CA SER A 118 23.34 -6.19 -10.78
C SER A 118 23.22 -7.38 -9.82
N GLY A 119 22.10 -7.49 -9.10
CA GLY A 119 21.91 -8.54 -8.09
C GLY A 119 22.75 -8.32 -6.82
N ASP A 120 23.24 -7.10 -6.59
CA ASP A 120 24.08 -6.79 -5.44
C ASP A 120 23.22 -6.60 -4.18
N GLU A 121 23.34 -7.55 -3.25
CA GLU A 121 22.40 -7.80 -2.16
C GLU A 121 22.53 -6.78 -1.01
N ASN A 122 23.66 -6.08 -0.91
CA ASN A 122 24.02 -5.29 0.27
C ASN A 122 23.30 -3.94 0.34
N HIS A 123 23.21 -3.19 -0.76
CA HIS A 123 22.52 -1.89 -0.78
C HIS A 123 20.99 -2.01 -0.92
N LEU A 124 20.50 -3.11 -1.52
CA LEU A 124 19.08 -3.46 -1.49
C LEU A 124 18.60 -3.64 -0.03
N ARG A 125 19.40 -4.29 0.81
CA ARG A 125 19.11 -4.45 2.25
C ARG A 125 19.01 -3.12 2.97
N ASP A 126 19.80 -2.12 2.62
CA ASP A 126 19.76 -0.81 3.26
C ASP A 126 18.57 0.04 2.80
N ALA A 127 18.21 -0.01 1.51
CA ALA A 127 16.96 0.57 1.01
C ALA A 127 15.73 -0.09 1.67
N ILE A 128 15.72 -1.42 1.76
CA ILE A 128 14.71 -2.20 2.46
C ILE A 128 14.66 -1.83 3.95
N LYS A 129 15.80 -1.66 4.64
CA LYS A 129 15.86 -1.23 6.05
C LYS A 129 15.28 0.16 6.24
N LYS A 130 15.58 1.11 5.34
CA LYS A 130 15.04 2.47 5.40
C LYS A 130 13.52 2.48 5.22
N GLU A 131 13.00 1.68 4.30
CA GLU A 131 11.55 1.50 4.12
C GLU A 131 10.91 0.80 5.34
N LYS A 132 11.58 -0.21 5.91
CA LYS A 132 11.14 -0.95 7.10
C LYS A 132 11.12 -0.08 8.37
N MET A 133 11.98 0.94 8.46
CA MET A 133 11.96 1.96 9.51
C MET A 133 10.70 2.84 9.45
N HIS A 134 10.24 3.20 8.24
CA HIS A 134 8.93 3.83 8.03
C HIS A 134 7.76 2.83 8.18
N GLY A 135 8.04 1.53 8.07
CA GLY A 135 7.10 0.42 8.20
C GLY A 135 6.44 0.22 9.57
N LYS A 136 6.85 0.94 10.63
CA LYS A 136 6.06 0.95 11.89
C LYS A 136 4.64 1.52 11.69
N LEU A 137 4.40 2.24 10.60
CA LEU A 137 3.07 2.70 10.15
C LEU A 137 2.42 1.80 9.07
N GLU A 138 3.02 0.66 8.71
CA GLU A 138 2.49 -0.25 7.68
C GLU A 138 1.06 -0.73 7.98
N LEU A 139 0.70 -0.85 9.27
CA LEU A 139 -0.65 -1.21 9.72
C LEU A 139 -1.73 -0.28 9.15
N PHE A 140 -1.42 1.01 8.98
CA PHE A 140 -2.34 2.04 8.50
C PHE A 140 -2.20 2.34 7.00
N MET A 141 -1.33 1.63 6.28
CA MET A 141 -1.16 1.79 4.84
C MET A 141 -2.06 0.85 4.05
N THR A 142 -2.67 1.37 2.98
CA THR A 142 -3.55 0.59 2.07
C THR A 142 -2.77 -0.31 1.12
N HIS A 143 -1.47 -0.04 0.91
CA HIS A 143 -0.56 -0.83 0.10
C HIS A 143 0.54 -1.44 0.96
N PRO A 144 1.01 -2.66 0.64
CA PRO A 144 2.20 -3.21 1.26
C PRO A 144 3.44 -2.41 0.81
N LEU A 145 4.47 -2.43 1.64
CA LEU A 145 5.77 -1.82 1.32
C LEU A 145 6.29 -2.31 -0.03
N THR A 146 6.90 -1.42 -0.81
CA THR A 146 7.45 -1.74 -2.14
C THR A 146 8.50 -2.85 -2.01
N ALA A 147 9.37 -2.76 -1.01
CA ALA A 147 10.32 -3.82 -0.67
C ALA A 147 9.67 -5.22 -0.56
N LYS A 148 8.52 -5.34 0.12
CA LYS A 148 7.83 -6.63 0.29
C LYS A 148 7.23 -7.13 -1.02
N ARG A 149 6.76 -6.21 -1.87
CA ARG A 149 6.25 -6.55 -3.22
C ARG A 149 7.39 -7.05 -4.11
N LEU A 150 8.52 -6.34 -4.13
CA LEU A 150 9.72 -6.75 -4.87
C LEU A 150 10.25 -8.11 -4.42
N ASP A 151 10.28 -8.37 -3.11
CA ASP A 151 10.69 -9.67 -2.58
C ASP A 151 9.73 -10.81 -3.00
N SER A 152 8.41 -10.55 -2.97
CA SER A 152 7.42 -11.52 -3.44
C SER A 152 7.56 -11.85 -4.93
N LEU A 153 7.82 -10.84 -5.77
CA LEU A 153 8.07 -11.01 -7.20
C LEU A 153 9.40 -11.74 -7.47
N ASN A 154 10.43 -11.46 -6.66
CA ASN A 154 11.71 -12.15 -6.73
C ASN A 154 11.56 -13.65 -6.39
N ARG A 155 10.70 -13.98 -5.42
CA ARG A 155 10.38 -15.38 -5.11
C ARG A 155 9.69 -16.07 -6.28
N ILE A 156 8.67 -15.44 -6.87
CA ILE A 156 7.98 -15.95 -8.06
C ILE A 156 8.94 -16.12 -9.24
N ARG A 157 9.89 -15.21 -9.44
CA ARG A 157 10.95 -15.36 -10.44
C ARG A 157 11.76 -16.64 -10.25
N LYS A 158 12.21 -16.91 -9.02
CA LYS A 158 12.98 -18.12 -8.70
C LYS A 158 12.15 -19.39 -8.93
N GLU A 159 10.85 -19.35 -8.60
CA GLU A 159 9.91 -20.45 -8.83
C GLU A 159 9.70 -20.74 -10.33
N MET A 160 9.68 -19.70 -11.18
CA MET A 160 9.52 -19.83 -12.64
C MET A 160 10.81 -20.18 -13.40
N GLY A 161 11.90 -20.50 -12.70
CA GLY A 161 13.17 -20.92 -13.31
C GLY A 161 14.01 -19.79 -13.90
N GLY A 162 13.85 -18.56 -13.39
CA GLY A 162 14.65 -17.38 -13.79
C GLY A 162 16.00 -17.26 -13.11
#